data_AF-A0A1D1V589-F1
#
_entry.id   AF-A0A1D1V589-F1
#
_cell.length_a   1.000
_cell.length_b   1.000
_cell.length_c   1.000
_cell.angle_alpha   90.00
_cell.angle_beta   90.00
_cell.angle_gamma   90.00
#
_symmetry.space_group_name_H-M   'P 1'
#
loop_
_entity.id
_entity.type
_entity.pdbx_description
1 polymer ?
#
loop_
_entity_poly.entity_id
_entity_poly.type
_entity_poly.pdbx_seq_one_letter_code
_entity_poly.pdbx_strand_id
1 'polypeptide(L)'
;MDCFQDKSAGHKVTHVALSIKQDLIAYSTVREVLVYNNDWMKLASYKSQSFLTNETVCRLAWRPDGRALAIGYSSGKVLVKNVETHETIAELDLESKIDLLDWAPSYWTQADMDYFTSQRIFQDKTESYIQEVELSKSSNVGGESQ
;
A
#
# COMPACT_ATOMS: atom_id res chain seq x y z
N MET A 1 -27.56 -7.61 -20.83
CA MET A 1 -26.70 -6.63 -20.14
C MET A 1 -27.17 -6.63 -18.70
N ASP A 2 -26.67 -7.57 -17.91
CA ASP A 2 -27.07 -7.70 -16.52
C ASP A 2 -26.15 -6.83 -15.69
N CYS A 3 -26.72 -5.78 -15.10
CA CYS A 3 -26.03 -4.89 -14.20
C CYS A 3 -25.69 -5.67 -12.92
N PHE A 4 -24.39 -5.84 -12.67
CA PHE A 4 -23.88 -6.45 -11.45
C PHE A 4 -24.35 -5.63 -10.24
N GLN A 5 -25.21 -6.22 -9.42
CA GLN A 5 -25.72 -5.61 -8.21
C GLN A 5 -24.77 -6.00 -7.06
N ASP A 6 -23.76 -5.18 -6.82
CA ASP A 6 -22.89 -5.36 -5.66
C ASP A 6 -23.69 -5.08 -4.38
N LYS A 7 -23.75 -6.09 -3.50
CA LYS A 7 -24.37 -6.01 -2.16
C LYS A 7 -23.37 -5.51 -1.12
N SER A 8 -22.47 -4.62 -1.51
CA SER A 8 -21.73 -3.78 -0.58
C SER A 8 -22.71 -2.82 0.11
N ALA A 9 -23.06 -3.11 1.37
CA ALA A 9 -23.93 -2.29 2.19
C ALA A 9 -23.47 -0.82 2.12
N GLY A 10 -24.40 0.10 1.82
CA GLY A 10 -24.11 1.50 1.46
C GLY A 10 -23.14 2.20 2.41
N HIS A 11 -21.85 2.13 2.09
CA HIS A 11 -20.79 2.77 2.84
C HIS A 11 -20.19 3.87 1.97
N LYS A 12 -20.09 5.08 2.53
CA LYS A 12 -19.53 6.23 1.83
C LYS A 12 -18.08 5.93 1.44
N VAL A 13 -17.82 5.92 0.14
CA VAL A 13 -16.46 5.91 -0.40
C VAL A 13 -15.82 7.27 -0.10
N THR A 14 -14.65 7.25 0.54
CA THR A 14 -13.96 8.48 0.93
C THR A 14 -12.82 8.83 -0.02
N HIS A 15 -12.08 7.82 -0.50
CA HIS A 15 -10.95 8.00 -1.40
C HIS A 15 -10.85 6.82 -2.36
N VAL A 16 -10.31 7.07 -3.55
CA VAL A 16 -10.08 6.10 -4.61
C VAL A 16 -8.67 6.30 -5.15
N ALA A 17 -7.96 5.21 -5.41
CA ALA A 17 -6.66 5.21 -6.07
C ALA A 17 -6.62 4.11 -7.14
N LEU A 18 -6.22 4.49 -8.35
CA LEU A 18 -6.06 3.57 -9.47
C LEU A 18 -4.60 3.12 -9.57
N SER A 19 -4.39 1.83 -9.80
CA SER A 19 -3.07 1.30 -10.17
C SER A 19 -2.87 1.46 -11.66
N ILE A 20 -1.86 2.23 -12.06
CA ILE A 20 -1.54 2.53 -13.46
C ILE A 20 -1.08 1.33 -14.29
N LYS A 21 -0.71 0.21 -13.64
CA LYS A 21 -0.02 -0.92 -14.31
C LYS A 21 -0.73 -2.26 -14.23
N GLN A 22 -1.55 -2.50 -13.21
CA GLN A 22 -2.07 -3.84 -12.89
C GLN A 22 -3.60 -3.96 -12.91
N ASP A 23 -4.30 -2.97 -13.48
CA ASP A 23 -5.76 -3.02 -13.57
C ASP A 23 -6.44 -3.16 -12.19
N LEU A 24 -5.82 -2.53 -11.18
CA LEU A 24 -6.29 -2.56 -9.80
C LEU A 24 -6.95 -1.25 -9.42
N ILE A 25 -8.05 -1.36 -8.69
CA ILE A 25 -8.81 -0.26 -8.12
C ILE A 25 -8.78 -0.43 -6.60
N ALA A 26 -8.17 0.54 -5.90
CA ALA A 26 -8.31 0.65 -4.46
C ALA A 26 -9.34 1.72 -4.13
N TYR A 27 -10.21 1.44 -3.17
CA TYR A 27 -11.04 2.47 -2.56
C TYR A 27 -11.21 2.25 -1.07
N SER A 28 -11.32 3.35 -0.32
CA SER A 28 -11.52 3.31 1.12
C SER A 28 -12.97 3.59 1.48
N THR A 29 -13.49 2.78 2.39
CA THR A 29 -14.71 3.04 3.14
C THR A 29 -14.33 3.49 4.56
N VAL A 30 -15.33 3.81 5.38
CA VAL A 30 -15.11 4.07 6.82
C VAL A 30 -14.52 2.83 7.52
N ARG A 31 -14.87 1.62 7.07
CA ARG A 31 -14.54 0.36 7.78
C ARG A 31 -13.30 -0.34 7.26
N GLU A 32 -13.04 -0.22 5.98
CA GLU A 32 -12.02 -1.01 5.29
C GLU A 32 -11.53 -0.34 4.01
N VAL A 33 -10.34 -0.71 3.60
CA VAL A 33 -9.80 -0.44 2.27
C VAL A 33 -9.98 -1.71 1.45
N LEU A 34 -10.60 -1.55 0.29
CA LEU A 34 -10.89 -2.64 -0.63
C LEU A 34 -10.04 -2.51 -1.88
N VAL A 35 -9.58 -3.64 -2.38
CA VAL A 35 -8.84 -3.75 -3.65
C VAL A 35 -9.60 -4.69 -4.57
N TYR A 36 -9.86 -4.20 -5.77
CA TYR A 36 -10.52 -4.92 -6.86
C TYR A 36 -9.63 -4.92 -8.09
N ASN A 37 -9.82 -5.90 -8.97
CA ASN A 37 -9.37 -5.79 -10.35
C ASN A 37 -10.46 -5.15 -11.23
N ASN A 38 -10.17 -4.94 -12.52
CA ASN A 38 -11.14 -4.40 -13.48
C ASN A 38 -12.31 -5.34 -13.82
N ASP A 39 -12.21 -6.63 -13.53
CA ASP A 39 -13.33 -7.56 -13.61
C ASP A 39 -14.26 -7.47 -12.38
N TRP A 40 -14.05 -6.47 -11.51
CA TRP A 40 -14.79 -6.29 -10.25
C TRP A 40 -14.64 -7.49 -9.30
N MET A 41 -13.57 -8.25 -9.44
CA MET A 41 -13.20 -9.29 -8.50
C MET A 41 -12.45 -8.68 -7.33
N LYS A 42 -12.95 -8.93 -6.11
CA LYS A 42 -12.29 -8.51 -4.88
C LYS A 42 -11.00 -9.31 -4.68
N LEU A 43 -9.87 -8.62 -4.65
CA LEU A 43 -8.55 -9.22 -4.40
C LEU A 43 -8.12 -9.09 -2.94
N ALA A 44 -8.46 -7.97 -2.29
CA ALA A 44 -8.10 -7.75 -0.89
C ALA A 44 -9.14 -6.93 -0.13
N SER A 45 -9.17 -7.15 1.19
CA SER A 45 -9.84 -6.30 2.17
C SER A 45 -8.92 -6.08 3.35
N TYR A 46 -8.59 -4.82 3.59
CA TYR A 46 -7.83 -4.39 4.75
C TYR A 46 -8.79 -3.71 5.70
N LYS A 47 -9.14 -4.40 6.79
CA LYS A 47 -9.93 -3.78 7.86
C LYS A 47 -9.17 -2.57 8.38
N SER A 48 -9.86 -1.44 8.35
CA SER A 48 -9.29 -0.19 8.81
C SER A 48 -9.19 -0.24 10.33
N GLN A 49 -8.02 0.10 10.88
CA GLN A 49 -7.85 0.29 12.33
C GLN A 49 -8.78 1.39 12.87
N SER A 50 -9.30 2.24 11.96
CA SER A 50 -10.36 3.22 12.15
C SER A 50 -11.46 2.84 13.14
N PHE A 51 -11.98 1.62 13.05
CA PHE A 51 -13.13 1.24 13.87
C PHE A 51 -12.79 1.20 15.37
N LEU A 52 -11.52 0.94 15.71
CA LEU A 52 -11.05 0.90 17.10
C LEU A 52 -10.49 2.24 17.56
N THR A 53 -9.87 3.00 16.65
CA THR A 53 -9.11 4.24 16.97
C THR A 53 -9.81 5.53 16.54
N ASN A 54 -11.01 5.44 15.94
CA ASN A 54 -11.73 6.56 15.32
C ASN A 54 -10.92 7.31 14.24
N GLU A 55 -9.88 6.69 13.70
CA GLU A 55 -9.02 7.27 12.66
C GLU A 55 -9.64 7.06 11.28
N THR A 56 -9.70 8.06 10.40
CA THR A 56 -10.26 7.83 9.04
C THR A 56 -9.14 7.64 8.02
N VAL A 57 -9.38 6.80 7.01
CA VAL A 57 -8.47 6.73 5.86
C VAL A 57 -8.59 8.05 5.08
N CYS A 58 -7.48 8.77 4.98
CA CYS A 58 -7.40 10.04 4.27
C CYS A 58 -6.65 9.93 2.94
N ARG A 59 -5.75 8.95 2.76
CA ARG A 59 -4.97 8.82 1.52
C ARG A 59 -4.73 7.36 1.16
N LEU A 60 -4.61 7.10 -0.14
CA LEU A 60 -4.26 5.81 -0.72
C LEU A 60 -3.26 6.06 -1.85
N ALA A 61 -2.17 5.30 -1.89
CA ALA A 61 -1.19 5.39 -2.97
C ALA A 61 -0.64 4.00 -3.32
N TRP A 62 -0.74 3.64 -4.60
CA TRP A 62 -0.20 2.39 -5.12
C TRP A 62 1.30 2.52 -5.36
N ARG A 63 2.07 1.51 -4.94
CA ARG A 63 3.46 1.41 -5.40
C ARG A 63 3.46 1.21 -6.92
N PRO A 64 4.38 1.82 -7.68
CA PRO A 64 4.36 1.76 -9.15
C PRO A 64 4.42 0.35 -9.74
N ASP A 65 4.89 -0.63 -8.97
CA ASP A 65 4.93 -2.03 -9.36
C ASP A 65 3.64 -2.81 -9.04
N GLY A 66 2.65 -2.18 -8.38
CA GLY A 66 1.36 -2.74 -8.01
C GLY A 66 1.39 -3.75 -6.84
N ARG A 67 2.56 -4.06 -6.28
CA ARG A 67 2.71 -5.09 -5.24
C ARG A 67 2.45 -4.58 -3.82
N ALA A 68 2.40 -3.26 -3.65
CA ALA A 68 2.14 -2.64 -2.36
C ALA A 68 1.16 -1.47 -2.46
N LEU A 69 0.39 -1.27 -1.40
CA LEU A 69 -0.54 -0.17 -1.22
C LEU A 69 -0.21 0.57 0.09
N ALA A 70 0.06 1.87 -0.01
CA ALA A 70 0.19 2.74 1.15
C ALA A 70 -1.18 3.31 1.54
N ILE A 71 -1.51 3.25 2.82
CA ILE A 71 -2.77 3.70 3.42
C ILE A 71 -2.44 4.74 4.47
N GLY A 72 -2.86 5.97 4.23
CA GLY A 72 -2.69 7.09 5.17
C GLY A 72 -3.95 7.32 6.01
N TYR A 73 -3.75 7.53 7.31
CA TYR A 73 -4.80 7.79 8.29
C TYR A 73 -4.80 9.24 8.79
N SER A 74 -5.94 9.71 9.26
CA SER A 74 -6.10 11.08 9.78
C SER A 74 -5.25 11.40 11.01
N SER A 75 -4.75 10.40 11.72
CA SER A 75 -3.81 10.55 12.84
C SER A 75 -2.38 10.87 12.42
N GLY A 76 -2.03 10.65 11.15
CA GLY A 76 -0.64 10.70 10.68
C GLY A 76 0.01 9.34 10.51
N LYS A 77 -0.69 8.27 10.92
CA LYS A 77 -0.25 6.91 10.68
C LYS A 77 -0.29 6.56 9.18
N VAL A 78 0.74 5.89 8.69
CA VAL A 78 0.79 5.29 7.35
C VAL A 78 1.09 3.81 7.48
N LEU A 79 0.29 2.98 6.82
CA LEU A 79 0.54 1.55 6.70
C LEU A 79 0.83 1.21 5.25
N VAL A 80 1.92 0.49 5.00
CA VAL A 80 2.20 -0.12 3.70
C VAL A 80 1.82 -1.59 3.75
N LYS A 81 0.90 -1.98 2.88
CA LYS A 81 0.39 -3.35 2.76
C LYS A 81 0.93 -4.02 1.52
N ASN A 82 1.47 -5.22 1.68
CA ASN A 82 1.70 -6.12 0.57
C ASN A 82 0.35 -6.62 0.05
N VAL A 83 0.16 -6.60 -1.28
CA VAL A 83 -1.11 -6.91 -1.92
C VAL A 83 -1.34 -8.42 -2.01
N GLU A 84 -0.27 -9.17 -2.23
CA GLU A 84 -0.29 -10.63 -2.37
C GLU A 84 -0.33 -11.33 -1.02
N THR A 85 0.49 -10.90 -0.05
CA THR A 85 0.55 -11.55 1.27
C THR A 85 -0.44 -10.95 2.28
N HIS A 86 -1.01 -9.77 1.97
CA HIS A 86 -1.88 -8.99 2.86
C HIS A 86 -1.23 -8.50 4.17
N GLU A 87 0.09 -8.66 4.31
CA GLU A 87 0.84 -8.27 5.49
C GLU A 87 1.19 -6.77 5.49
N THR A 88 1.37 -6.20 6.69
CA THR A 88 1.99 -4.89 6.83
C THR A 88 3.50 -5.04 6.65
N ILE A 89 4.06 -4.40 5.63
CA ILE A 89 5.50 -4.42 5.36
C ILE A 89 6.21 -3.17 5.88
N ALA A 90 5.48 -2.08 6.09
CA ALA A 90 5.99 -0.90 6.77
C ALA A 90 4.87 -0.17 7.54
N GLU A 91 5.24 0.45 8.65
CA GLU A 91 4.37 1.27 9.47
C GLU A 91 5.12 2.55 9.86
N LEU A 92 4.44 3.68 9.71
CA LEU A 92 4.98 5.01 9.96
C LEU A 92 4.01 5.82 10.78
N ASP A 93 4.56 6.69 11.59
CA ASP A 93 3.80 7.69 12.31
C ASP A 93 4.43 9.07 12.07
N LEU A 94 3.67 9.95 11.43
CA LEU A 94 4.09 11.32 11.12
C LEU A 94 3.58 12.33 12.16
N GLU A 95 2.84 11.87 13.19
CA GLU A 95 2.24 12.67 14.27
C GLU A 95 1.43 13.90 13.79
N SER A 96 1.04 13.90 12.51
CA SER A 96 0.44 15.02 11.83
C SER A 96 -0.39 14.55 10.66
N LYS A 97 -1.40 15.34 10.30
CA LYS A 97 -2.32 14.98 9.23
C LYS A 97 -1.56 14.84 7.90
N ILE A 98 -1.85 13.75 7.19
CA ILE A 98 -1.29 13.50 5.87
C ILE A 98 -2.06 14.30 4.82
N ASP A 99 -1.39 15.31 4.27
CA ASP A 99 -1.96 16.12 3.19
C ASP A 99 -1.80 15.46 1.82
N LEU A 100 -0.67 14.80 1.57
CA LEU A 100 -0.36 14.09 0.33
C LEU A 100 0.41 12.81 0.63
N LEU A 101 0.19 11.79 -0.19
CA LEU A 101 0.90 10.51 -0.11
C LEU A 101 1.08 10.02 -1.53
N ASP A 102 2.32 9.82 -1.95
CA ASP A 102 2.64 9.28 -3.27
C ASP A 102 3.92 8.45 -3.19
N TRP A 103 4.08 7.55 -4.15
CA TRP A 103 5.26 6.70 -4.26
C TRP A 103 6.28 7.32 -5.20
N ALA A 104 7.54 7.32 -4.76
CA ALA A 104 8.65 7.63 -5.63
C ALA A 104 8.69 6.63 -6.82
N PRO A 105 8.75 7.12 -8.06
CA PRO A 105 9.12 6.32 -9.22
C PRO A 105 10.44 5.59 -9.02
N SER A 106 10.51 4.34 -9.49
CA SER A 106 11.69 3.49 -9.35
C SER A 106 12.91 3.95 -10.15
N TYR A 107 12.74 4.91 -11.07
CA TYR A 107 13.83 5.47 -11.87
C TYR A 107 14.42 6.75 -11.28
N TRP A 108 13.91 7.23 -10.13
CA TRP A 108 14.53 8.36 -9.44
C TRP A 108 15.92 7.98 -8.95
N THR A 109 16.88 8.83 -9.25
CA THR A 109 18.26 8.66 -8.77
C THR A 109 18.39 9.17 -7.33
N GLN A 110 19.46 8.80 -6.64
CA GLN A 110 19.74 9.36 -5.30
C GLN A 110 19.84 10.90 -5.33
N ALA A 111 20.30 11.49 -6.44
CA ALA A 111 20.37 12.94 -6.60
C ALA A 111 18.98 13.59 -6.74
N ASP A 112 18.04 12.96 -7.46
CA ASP A 112 16.65 13.41 -7.54
C ASP A 112 15.99 13.31 -6.15
N MET A 113 16.24 12.20 -5.45
CA MET A 113 15.77 11.97 -4.09
C MET A 113 16.29 13.04 -3.14
N ASP A 114 17.58 13.35 -3.15
CA ASP A 114 18.18 14.35 -2.25
C ASP A 114 17.61 15.76 -2.50
N TYR A 115 17.32 16.10 -3.76
CA TYR A 115 16.64 17.35 -4.13
C TYR A 115 15.24 17.44 -3.51
N PHE A 116 14.43 16.37 -3.61
CA PHE A 116 13.07 16.35 -3.08
C PHE A 116 13.00 16.06 -1.56
N THR A 117 13.99 15.39 -0.97
CA THR A 117 14.03 15.04 0.46
C THR A 117 14.22 16.27 1.36
N SER A 118 14.78 17.35 0.80
CA SER A 118 14.81 18.68 1.43
C SER A 118 13.41 19.22 1.80
N GLN A 119 12.33 18.60 1.30
CA GLN A 119 10.93 18.93 1.56
C GLN A 119 10.22 17.99 2.58
N ARG A 120 10.95 17.13 3.33
CA ARG A 120 10.41 16.11 4.28
C ARG A 120 9.55 15.02 3.60
N ILE A 121 10.21 14.12 2.87
CA ILE A 121 9.58 12.91 2.32
C ILE A 121 10.12 11.67 3.04
N PHE A 122 9.23 10.71 3.32
CA PHE A 122 9.57 9.42 3.90
C PHE A 122 10.25 8.48 2.88
N GLN A 123 11.30 7.78 3.30
CA GLN A 123 12.05 6.81 2.51
C GLN A 123 11.51 5.39 2.76
N ASP A 124 10.85 4.78 1.77
CA ASP A 124 10.64 3.33 1.80
C ASP A 124 11.95 2.60 1.47
N LYS A 125 12.56 1.94 2.47
CA LYS A 125 13.76 1.10 2.29
C LYS A 125 13.43 -0.37 2.03
N THR A 126 12.17 -0.72 1.79
CA THR A 126 11.77 -2.14 1.68
C THR A 126 12.52 -2.90 0.56
N GLU A 127 12.97 -2.22 -0.50
CA GLU A 127 13.82 -2.83 -1.53
C GLU A 127 15.14 -3.42 -0.97
N SER A 128 15.75 -2.79 0.03
CA SER A 128 16.98 -3.32 0.64
C SER A 128 16.72 -4.59 1.48
N TYR A 129 15.53 -4.72 2.06
CA TYR A 129 15.16 -5.89 2.85
C TYR A 129 14.80 -7.09 1.97
N ILE A 130 14.16 -6.86 0.82
CA ILE A 130 13.83 -7.93 -0.13
C ILE A 130 15.12 -8.56 -0.70
N GLN A 131 16.13 -7.73 -1.02
CA GLN A 131 17.40 -8.22 -1.53
C GLN A 131 18.15 -9.08 -0.49
N GLU A 132 18.11 -8.73 0.80
CA GLU A 132 18.67 -9.54 1.89
C GLU A 132 17.93 -10.88 2.07
N VAL A 133 16.60 -10.89 1.93
CA VAL A 133 15.79 -12.11 2.04
C VAL A 133 16.03 -13.06 0.86
N GLU A 134 16.26 -12.55 -0.36
CA GLU A 134 16.61 -13.38 -1.51
C GLU A 134 18.04 -13.92 -1.43
N LEU A 135 19.00 -13.10 -0.97
CA LEU A 135 20.38 -13.53 -0.74
C LEU A 135 20.47 -14.61 0.32
N SER A 136 19.74 -14.48 1.44
CA SER A 136 19.73 -15.50 2.51
C SER A 136 19.06 -16.81 2.10
N LYS A 137 18.07 -16.77 1.20
CA LYS A 137 17.47 -17.99 0.60
C LYS A 137 18.42 -18.68 -0.37
N SER A 138 19.23 -17.93 -1.12
CA SER A 138 20.21 -18.49 -2.07
C SER A 138 21.39 -19.19 -1.39
N SER A 139 21.75 -18.79 -0.17
CA SER A 139 22.86 -19.38 0.60
C SER A 139 22.53 -20.70 1.31
N ASN A 140 21.24 -21.11 1.37
CA ASN A 140 20.82 -22.32 2.10
C ASN A 140 20.59 -23.56 1.22
N VAL A 141 20.92 -23.51 -0.08
CA VAL A 141 20.85 -24.67 -0.98
C VAL A 141 22.26 -25.22 -1.19
N GLY A 142 22.81 -25.86 -0.17
CA GLY A 142 24.18 -26.38 -0.25
C GLY A 142 24.61 -27.14 1.01
N GLY A 143 23.88 -28.20 1.38
CA GLY A 143 24.35 -29.06 2.45
C GLY A 143 23.36 -30.07 2.99
N GLU A 144 22.86 -30.98 2.16
CA GLU A 144 22.43 -32.29 2.66
C GLU A 144 22.91 -33.37 1.69
N SER A 145 24.06 -33.97 2.02
CA SER A 145 24.52 -35.24 1.49
C SER A 145 25.06 -36.06 2.65
N GLN A 146 24.30 -37.08 3.06
CA GLN A 146 24.77 -38.40 3.47
C GLN A 146 23.59 -39.36 3.65
#